data_AF-G9ES07-F1
#
_entry.id   AF-G9ES07-F1
#
_cell.length_a   1.000
_cell.length_b   1.000
_cell.length_c   1.000
_cell.angle_alpha   90.00
_cell.angle_beta   90.00
_cell.angle_gamma   90.00
#
_symmetry.space_group_name_H-M   'P 1'
#
loop_
_entity.id
_entity.type
_entity.pdbx_description
1 polymer ?
#
loop_
_entity_poly.entity_id
_entity_poly.type
_entity_poly.pdbx_seq_one_letter_code
_entity_poly.pdbx_strand_id
1 'polypeptide(L)'
;MKDVNGNLIGVTIFESYLSKFLIENVPSFEPVYQKILNAIQEIILLNQSDRTFDRVMYGVDSLMREEFNYFKDLQDLKENFNLFTTNNYIKLWCDNVFKSTLIKVLPTEPSTKEIPSLSILCQHALFKHPKSKKQLSTFLKPEELFHEDNRGVSVLDDAPIIRTRKLGIATPEYTPEDLIDYFPEPHEPAQFGYMPNRMSNVGKWMSKYNLPIISGSSGSAREYLSTLLEFVKLEPEEIQLLLVSQAATLVAKGHHSYFEVIILLDRFGFKLQDAPDLYAFYEQTLPKSILISELYQQFKHSKVGAMLLENISANSDADCQSKELPTLTIGTLSKKL
;
A
#
# COMPACT_ATOMS: atom_id res chain seq x y z
N MET A 1 -24.84 5.41 7.87
CA MET A 1 -24.65 4.96 9.27
C MET A 1 -23.15 4.93 9.56
N LYS A 2 -22.72 5.32 10.77
CA LYS A 2 -21.32 5.28 11.20
C LYS A 2 -21.12 4.22 12.30
N ASP A 3 -19.93 3.63 12.36
CA ASP A 3 -19.54 2.73 13.44
C ASP A 3 -19.09 3.49 14.70
N VAL A 4 -18.65 2.75 15.72
CA VAL A 4 -18.15 3.30 16.99
C VAL A 4 -16.91 4.20 16.84
N ASN A 5 -16.18 4.06 15.73
CA ASN A 5 -14.98 4.83 15.39
C ASN A 5 -15.31 6.02 14.45
N GLY A 6 -16.60 6.23 14.17
CA GLY A 6 -17.10 7.30 13.30
C GLY A 6 -16.84 7.07 11.81
N ASN A 7 -16.41 5.86 11.40
CA ASN A 7 -16.25 5.50 10.00
C ASN A 7 -17.60 5.13 9.40
N LEU A 8 -17.81 5.47 8.12
CA LEU A 8 -19.03 5.04 7.43
C LEU A 8 -18.97 3.53 7.16
N ILE A 9 -19.94 2.81 7.72
CA ILE A 9 -20.00 1.34 7.64
C ILE A 9 -19.98 0.88 6.17
N GLY A 10 -20.80 1.50 5.31
CA GLY A 10 -20.84 1.18 3.88
C GLY A 10 -19.49 1.32 3.18
N VAL A 11 -18.69 2.33 3.55
CA VAL A 11 -17.35 2.55 2.96
C VAL A 11 -16.35 1.52 3.49
N THR A 12 -16.41 1.15 4.77
CA THR A 12 -15.54 0.08 5.30
C THR A 12 -15.84 -1.28 4.69
N ILE A 13 -17.12 -1.59 4.45
CA ILE A 13 -17.55 -2.81 3.76
C ILE A 13 -17.08 -2.76 2.30
N PHE A 14 -17.25 -1.62 1.62
CA PHE A 14 -16.77 -1.44 0.25
C PHE A 14 -15.26 -1.66 0.14
N GLU A 15 -14.44 -1.02 0.97
CA GLU A 15 -12.99 -1.22 0.92
C GLU A 15 -12.60 -2.68 1.18
N SER A 16 -13.34 -3.37 2.06
CA SER A 16 -13.15 -4.80 2.33
C SER A 16 -13.44 -5.64 1.09
N TYR A 17 -14.53 -5.38 0.37
CA TYR A 17 -14.83 -6.09 -0.88
C TYR A 17 -13.93 -5.70 -2.05
N LEU A 18 -13.51 -4.43 -2.15
CA LEU A 18 -12.51 -4.01 -3.12
C LEU A 18 -11.19 -4.76 -2.88
N SER A 19 -10.77 -4.84 -1.61
CA SER A 19 -9.61 -5.63 -1.22
C SER A 19 -9.77 -7.11 -1.58
N LYS A 20 -10.90 -7.74 -1.23
CA LYS A 20 -11.23 -9.13 -1.63
C LYS A 20 -11.13 -9.33 -3.14
N PHE A 21 -11.74 -8.44 -3.92
CA PHE A 21 -11.67 -8.48 -5.38
C PHE A 21 -10.21 -8.44 -5.85
N LEU A 22 -9.41 -7.51 -5.36
CA LEU A 22 -8.01 -7.36 -5.79
C LEU A 22 -7.16 -8.57 -5.41
N ILE A 23 -7.30 -9.13 -4.20
CA ILE A 23 -6.52 -10.30 -3.76
C ILE A 23 -6.96 -11.60 -4.43
N GLU A 24 -8.18 -11.68 -4.95
CA GLU A 24 -8.67 -12.84 -5.72
C GLU A 24 -8.34 -12.73 -7.21
N ASN A 25 -8.05 -11.51 -7.70
CA ASN A 25 -7.71 -11.22 -9.10
C ASN A 25 -6.23 -10.85 -9.26
N VAL A 26 -5.39 -11.73 -8.70
CA VAL A 26 -3.93 -11.61 -8.60
C VAL A 26 -3.17 -11.42 -9.93
N PRO A 27 -3.58 -11.98 -11.09
CA PRO A 27 -2.77 -11.94 -12.32
C PRO A 27 -2.37 -10.54 -12.79
N SER A 28 -3.13 -9.49 -12.44
CA SER A 28 -2.77 -8.11 -12.79
C SER A 28 -1.51 -7.62 -12.06
N PHE A 29 -1.17 -8.18 -10.91
CA PHE A 29 -0.01 -7.78 -10.11
C PHE A 29 1.21 -8.65 -10.38
N GLU A 30 1.02 -9.90 -10.78
CA GLU A 30 2.10 -10.87 -10.93
C GLU A 30 3.32 -10.34 -11.73
N PRO A 31 3.16 -9.63 -12.87
CA PRO A 31 4.31 -9.13 -13.62
C PRO A 31 5.26 -8.22 -12.81
N VAL A 32 4.73 -7.31 -11.98
CA VAL A 32 5.56 -6.43 -11.15
C VAL A 32 6.26 -7.22 -10.05
N TYR A 33 5.60 -8.23 -9.47
CA TYR A 33 6.20 -9.09 -8.46
C TYR A 33 7.27 -9.99 -9.05
N GLN A 34 7.06 -10.58 -10.23
CA GLN A 34 8.08 -11.38 -10.91
C GLN A 34 9.33 -10.57 -11.22
N LYS A 35 9.17 -9.29 -11.63
CA LYS A 35 10.30 -8.36 -11.80
C LYS A 35 11.08 -8.16 -10.50
N ILE A 36 10.40 -7.96 -9.37
CA ILE A 36 11.02 -7.84 -8.06
C ILE A 36 11.74 -9.15 -7.64
N LEU A 37 11.07 -10.29 -7.80
CA LEU A 37 11.62 -11.61 -7.44
C LEU A 37 12.84 -11.97 -8.29
N ASN A 38 12.87 -11.57 -9.57
CA ASN A 38 14.04 -11.73 -10.42
C ASN A 38 15.22 -10.85 -9.96
N ALA A 39 14.97 -9.60 -9.59
CA ALA A 39 16.02 -8.74 -9.02
C ALA A 39 16.57 -9.30 -7.70
N ILE A 40 15.69 -9.85 -6.85
CA ILE A 40 16.08 -10.57 -5.63
C ILE A 40 16.96 -11.78 -5.97
N GLN A 41 16.58 -12.60 -6.96
CA GLN A 41 17.36 -13.74 -7.40
C GLN A 41 18.77 -13.35 -7.86
N GLU A 42 18.90 -12.24 -8.60
CA GLU A 42 20.20 -11.70 -9.02
C GLU A 42 21.06 -11.30 -7.81
N ILE A 43 20.47 -10.68 -6.79
CA ILE A 43 21.19 -10.33 -5.55
C ILE A 43 21.64 -11.58 -4.79
N ILE A 44 20.82 -12.64 -4.75
CA ILE A 44 21.22 -13.94 -4.17
C ILE A 44 22.47 -14.47 -4.89
N LEU A 45 22.44 -14.51 -6.23
CA LEU A 45 23.55 -15.01 -7.04
C LEU A 45 24.84 -14.20 -6.83
N LEU A 46 24.74 -12.88 -6.65
CA LEU A 46 25.89 -12.01 -6.36
C LEU A 46 26.54 -12.28 -4.99
N ASN A 47 25.78 -12.80 -4.03
CA ASN A 47 26.22 -13.02 -2.65
C ASN A 47 26.33 -14.50 -2.28
N GLN A 48 26.17 -15.42 -3.23
CA GLN A 48 26.14 -16.88 -2.97
C GLN A 48 27.39 -17.47 -2.29
N SER A 49 28.50 -16.72 -2.24
CA SER A 49 29.73 -17.12 -1.56
C SER A 49 29.96 -16.39 -0.23
N ASP A 50 29.03 -15.54 0.20
CA ASP A 50 29.11 -14.77 1.43
C ASP A 50 28.35 -15.44 2.58
N ARG A 51 29.11 -15.96 3.55
CA ARG A 51 28.54 -16.64 4.73
C ARG A 51 27.64 -15.74 5.59
N THR A 52 27.86 -14.43 5.57
CA THR A 52 27.00 -13.47 6.27
C THR A 52 25.66 -13.38 5.58
N PHE A 53 25.66 -13.33 4.25
CA PHE A 53 24.45 -13.36 3.44
C PHE A 53 23.66 -14.65 3.66
N ASP A 54 24.32 -15.81 3.65
CA ASP A 54 23.67 -17.10 3.92
C ASP A 54 22.93 -17.13 5.27
N ARG A 55 23.53 -16.55 6.32
CA ARG A 55 22.91 -16.47 7.65
C ARG A 55 21.69 -15.57 7.67
N VAL A 56 21.74 -14.43 6.98
CA VAL A 56 20.59 -13.53 6.85
C VAL A 56 19.46 -14.22 6.09
N MET A 57 19.78 -14.90 4.98
CA MET A 57 18.82 -15.65 4.19
C MET A 57 18.17 -16.78 4.98
N TYR A 58 18.95 -17.54 5.76
CA TYR A 58 18.40 -18.54 6.67
C TYR A 58 17.37 -17.94 7.66
N GLY A 59 17.65 -16.75 8.19
CA GLY A 59 16.71 -16.02 9.05
C GLY A 59 15.43 -15.63 8.33
N VAL A 60 15.54 -15.07 7.12
CA VAL A 60 14.38 -14.71 6.29
C VAL A 60 13.52 -15.94 5.98
N ASP A 61 14.14 -17.04 5.53
CA ASP A 61 13.43 -18.26 5.17
C ASP A 61 12.79 -18.93 6.40
N SER A 62 13.43 -18.85 7.57
CA SER A 62 12.87 -19.37 8.83
C SER A 62 11.61 -18.61 9.21
N LEU A 63 11.65 -17.28 9.20
CA LEU A 63 10.47 -16.43 9.48
C LEU A 63 9.34 -16.68 8.48
N MET A 64 9.68 -16.90 7.20
CA MET A 64 8.69 -17.26 6.19
C MET A 64 8.01 -18.60 6.47
N ARG A 65 8.76 -19.62 6.90
CA ARG A 65 8.21 -20.95 7.22
C ARG A 65 7.39 -20.96 8.51
N GLU A 66 7.71 -20.07 9.45
CA GLU A 66 6.91 -19.87 10.66
C GLU A 66 5.52 -19.30 10.33
N GLU A 67 5.45 -18.29 9.45
CA GLU A 67 4.18 -17.67 9.05
C GLU A 67 3.44 -18.48 7.97
N PHE A 68 4.18 -19.06 7.01
CA PHE A 68 3.66 -19.80 5.86
C PHE A 68 4.34 -21.17 5.79
N ASN A 69 3.78 -22.15 6.50
CA ASN A 69 4.36 -23.51 6.61
C ASN A 69 4.56 -24.24 5.25
N TYR A 70 3.86 -23.81 4.20
CA TYR A 70 3.98 -24.34 2.85
C TYR A 70 5.07 -23.66 2.02
N PHE A 71 5.65 -22.54 2.48
CA PHE A 71 6.73 -21.85 1.79
C PHE A 71 7.97 -22.75 1.71
N LYS A 72 8.49 -22.92 0.49
CA LYS A 72 9.70 -23.71 0.25
C LYS A 72 10.92 -22.83 0.06
N ASP A 73 10.87 -21.98 -0.96
CA ASP A 73 11.96 -21.11 -1.39
C ASP A 73 11.46 -20.03 -2.36
N LEU A 74 12.39 -19.21 -2.85
CA LEU A 74 12.11 -18.17 -3.85
C LEU A 74 11.56 -18.72 -5.17
N GLN A 75 11.98 -19.91 -5.59
CA GLN A 75 11.53 -20.48 -6.87
C GLN A 75 10.06 -20.88 -6.77
N ASP A 76 9.65 -21.44 -5.63
CA ASP A 76 8.24 -21.73 -5.34
C ASP A 76 7.37 -20.46 -5.39
N LEU A 77 7.85 -19.31 -4.90
CA LEU A 77 7.11 -18.04 -5.03
C LEU A 77 6.94 -17.58 -6.48
N LYS A 78 7.92 -17.88 -7.33
CA LYS A 78 7.88 -17.52 -8.74
C LYS A 78 6.95 -18.42 -9.54
N GLU A 79 6.89 -19.71 -9.19
CA GLU A 79 6.06 -20.71 -9.88
C GLU A 79 4.62 -20.75 -9.35
N ASN A 80 4.44 -20.53 -8.05
CA ASN A 80 3.16 -20.61 -7.34
C ASN A 80 2.84 -19.26 -6.67
N PHE A 81 2.72 -18.21 -7.50
CA PHE A 81 2.54 -16.85 -7.01
C PHE A 81 1.32 -16.72 -6.09
N ASN A 82 1.59 -16.34 -4.84
CA ASN A 82 0.57 -15.96 -3.87
C ASN A 82 0.87 -14.55 -3.37
N LEU A 83 -0.13 -13.65 -3.43
CA LEU A 83 0.08 -12.24 -3.13
C LEU A 83 0.50 -12.00 -1.67
N PHE A 84 -0.12 -12.65 -0.69
CA PHE A 84 0.22 -12.48 0.72
C PHE A 84 1.61 -13.01 1.05
N THR A 85 1.91 -14.22 0.58
CA THR A 85 3.20 -14.88 0.83
C THR A 85 4.33 -14.09 0.18
N THR A 86 4.14 -13.67 -1.07
CA THR A 86 5.14 -12.87 -1.79
C THR A 86 5.31 -11.48 -1.17
N ASN A 87 4.23 -10.82 -0.76
CA ASN A 87 4.33 -9.53 -0.05
C ASN A 87 5.12 -9.65 1.24
N ASN A 88 4.86 -10.69 2.04
CA ASN A 88 5.58 -10.91 3.28
C ASN A 88 7.07 -11.21 3.01
N TYR A 89 7.37 -12.02 2.00
CA TYR A 89 8.73 -12.32 1.59
C TYR A 89 9.51 -11.06 1.22
N ILE A 90 8.94 -10.20 0.35
CA ILE A 90 9.60 -8.96 -0.04
C ILE A 90 9.72 -8.01 1.16
N LYS A 91 8.72 -7.96 2.05
CA LYS A 91 8.81 -7.18 3.29
C LYS A 91 9.99 -7.64 4.16
N LEU A 92 10.14 -8.95 4.37
CA LEU A 92 11.27 -9.49 5.14
C LEU A 92 12.61 -9.19 4.47
N TRP A 93 12.67 -9.21 3.14
CA TRP A 93 13.84 -8.76 2.39
C TRP A 93 14.15 -7.28 2.61
N CYS A 94 13.15 -6.41 2.53
CA CYS A 94 13.29 -4.99 2.85
C CYS A 94 13.78 -4.78 4.29
N ASP A 95 13.29 -5.56 5.24
CA ASP A 95 13.61 -5.40 6.66
C ASP A 95 14.98 -5.98 7.06
N ASN A 96 15.41 -7.09 6.46
CA ASN A 96 16.58 -7.85 6.91
C ASN A 96 17.76 -7.82 5.92
N VAL A 97 17.48 -7.74 4.62
CA VAL A 97 18.50 -7.83 3.57
C VAL A 97 18.86 -6.43 3.07
N PHE A 98 17.90 -5.71 2.53
CA PHE A 98 18.11 -4.40 1.90
C PHE A 98 18.42 -3.26 2.88
N LYS A 99 18.20 -3.47 4.18
CA LYS A 99 18.68 -2.56 5.24
C LYS A 99 20.14 -2.82 5.65
N SER A 100 20.71 -3.97 5.28
CA SER A 100 22.09 -4.33 5.64
C SER A 100 23.10 -3.61 4.74
N THR A 101 24.10 -2.99 5.35
CA THR A 101 25.23 -2.39 4.63
C THR A 101 26.30 -3.41 4.22
N LEU A 102 26.17 -4.66 4.67
CA LEU A 102 27.16 -5.72 4.47
C LEU A 102 26.89 -6.56 3.22
N ILE A 103 25.72 -6.40 2.60
CA ILE A 103 25.26 -7.23 1.49
C ILE A 103 25.57 -6.52 0.18
N LYS A 104 26.18 -7.24 -0.78
CA LYS A 104 26.45 -6.69 -2.10
C LYS A 104 25.12 -6.54 -2.83
N VAL A 105 24.93 -5.40 -3.47
CA VAL A 105 23.71 -5.08 -4.20
C VAL A 105 24.06 -4.78 -5.66
N LEU A 106 23.11 -4.99 -6.56
CA LEU A 106 23.30 -4.69 -7.98
C LEU A 106 23.71 -3.20 -8.14
N PRO A 107 24.66 -2.88 -9.03
CA PRO A 107 25.03 -1.49 -9.29
C PRO A 107 23.79 -0.70 -9.76
N THR A 108 23.51 0.43 -9.13
CA THR A 108 22.35 1.29 -9.44
C THR A 108 22.43 1.96 -10.82
N GLU A 109 23.65 2.14 -11.35
CA GLU A 109 23.90 2.84 -12.62
C GLU A 109 24.41 1.89 -13.72
N PRO A 110 23.80 1.90 -14.92
CA PRO A 110 24.42 1.33 -16.10
C PRO A 110 25.75 2.05 -16.36
N SER A 111 26.80 1.32 -16.77
CA SER A 111 28.00 1.97 -17.29
C SER A 111 27.59 2.88 -18.46
N THR A 112 28.11 4.10 -18.48
CA THR A 112 27.77 5.28 -19.30
C THR A 112 27.80 5.14 -20.83
N LYS A 113 27.60 3.94 -21.39
CA LYS A 113 27.75 3.64 -22.82
C LYS A 113 26.46 3.65 -23.64
N GLU A 114 25.28 3.72 -23.02
CA GLU A 114 23.99 3.71 -23.74
C GLU A 114 23.10 4.91 -23.39
N ILE A 115 22.35 5.40 -24.39
CA ILE A 115 21.40 6.50 -24.22
C ILE A 115 20.24 6.01 -23.34
N PRO A 116 19.95 6.66 -22.20
CA PRO A 116 18.87 6.24 -21.31
C PRO A 116 17.50 6.33 -22.01
N SER A 117 16.62 5.36 -21.72
CA SER A 117 15.25 5.36 -22.23
C SER A 117 14.47 6.58 -21.76
N LEU A 118 13.38 6.93 -22.47
CA LEU A 118 12.47 8.00 -22.04
C LEU A 118 11.91 7.74 -20.64
N SER A 119 11.73 6.48 -20.24
CA SER A 119 11.29 6.12 -18.90
C SER A 119 12.36 6.42 -17.83
N ILE A 120 13.64 6.11 -18.11
CA ILE A 120 14.78 6.54 -17.27
C ILE A 120 14.86 8.06 -17.21
N LEU A 121 14.68 8.77 -18.33
CA LEU A 121 14.70 10.23 -18.36
C LEU A 121 13.51 10.85 -17.60
N CYS A 122 12.31 10.29 -17.73
CA CYS A 122 11.13 10.71 -16.97
C CYS A 122 11.31 10.43 -15.47
N GLN A 123 11.90 9.30 -15.10
CA GLN A 123 12.27 9.01 -13.71
C GLN A 123 13.38 9.96 -13.22
N HIS A 124 14.41 10.26 -13.99
CA HIS A 124 15.43 11.25 -13.63
C HIS A 124 14.89 12.69 -13.56
N ALA A 125 13.85 13.02 -14.31
CA ALA A 125 13.20 14.33 -14.32
C ALA A 125 12.19 14.47 -13.16
N LEU A 126 11.44 13.41 -12.85
CA LEU A 126 10.53 13.32 -11.69
C LEU A 126 11.30 13.14 -10.38
N PHE A 127 12.45 12.47 -10.45
CA PHE A 127 13.42 12.26 -9.38
C PHE A 127 14.77 12.84 -9.81
N LYS A 128 14.94 14.16 -9.69
CA LYS A 128 16.29 14.72 -9.52
C LYS A 128 16.88 13.99 -8.31
N HIS A 129 17.70 12.96 -8.55
CA HIS A 129 17.98 11.91 -7.57
C HIS A 129 18.14 12.45 -6.14
N PRO A 130 17.31 11.98 -5.19
CA PRO A 130 17.83 11.67 -3.88
C PRO A 130 18.88 10.56 -4.08
N LYS A 131 20.17 10.91 -4.11
CA LYS A 131 21.33 10.01 -4.26
C LYS A 131 21.50 8.99 -3.11
N SER A 132 20.53 8.84 -2.20
CA SER A 132 20.62 7.93 -1.06
C SER A 132 19.26 7.52 -0.50
N LYS A 133 19.21 6.32 0.09
CA LYS A 133 18.13 5.82 0.96
C LYS A 133 17.50 6.87 1.85
N LYS A 134 18.35 7.63 2.51
CA LYS A 134 17.95 8.68 3.45
C LYS A 134 17.07 9.73 2.76
N GLN A 135 17.45 10.17 1.57
CA GLN A 135 16.71 11.20 0.87
C GLN A 135 15.38 10.68 0.27
N LEU A 136 15.32 9.43 -0.23
CA LEU A 136 14.06 8.82 -0.68
C LEU A 136 13.11 8.59 0.51
N SER A 137 13.64 8.09 1.63
CA SER A 137 12.89 7.92 2.87
C SER A 137 12.33 9.26 3.39
N THR A 138 13.12 10.33 3.37
CA THR A 138 12.66 11.69 3.70
C THR A 138 11.59 12.18 2.72
N PHE A 139 11.80 11.99 1.41
CA PHE A 139 10.82 12.38 0.39
C PHE A 139 9.47 11.67 0.56
N LEU A 140 9.47 10.42 1.00
CA LEU A 140 8.27 9.63 1.25
C LEU A 140 7.72 9.77 2.68
N LYS A 141 8.39 10.51 3.57
CA LYS A 141 7.97 10.77 4.96
C LYS A 141 7.69 12.26 5.24
N PRO A 142 6.77 12.92 4.51
CA PRO A 142 6.35 14.26 4.87
C PRO A 142 5.73 14.29 6.28
N GLU A 143 6.07 15.31 7.07
CA GLU A 143 5.59 15.46 8.46
C GLU A 143 4.07 15.62 8.50
N GLU A 144 3.49 16.18 7.45
CA GLU A 144 2.05 16.34 7.26
C GLU A 144 1.28 15.02 7.24
N LEU A 145 1.94 13.92 6.86
CA LEU A 145 1.35 12.58 6.80
C LEU A 145 1.80 11.68 7.94
N PHE A 146 3.04 11.82 8.43
CA PHE A 146 3.65 10.81 9.30
C PHE A 146 4.04 11.31 10.69
N HIS A 147 3.93 12.60 10.98
CA HIS A 147 4.08 13.08 12.35
C HIS A 147 2.96 12.50 13.23
N GLU A 148 3.25 12.22 14.51
CA GLU A 148 2.31 11.59 15.45
C GLU A 148 1.00 12.38 15.55
N ASP A 149 1.10 13.72 15.60
CA ASP A 149 -0.05 14.62 15.62
C ASP A 149 -0.85 14.68 14.32
N ASN A 150 -0.29 14.20 13.20
CA ASN A 150 -0.83 14.42 11.86
C ASN A 150 -1.35 13.15 11.18
N ARG A 151 -0.82 11.97 11.54
CA ARG A 151 -0.99 10.70 10.81
C ARG A 151 -2.39 10.09 10.78
N GLY A 152 -3.38 10.74 11.39
CA GLY A 152 -4.78 10.32 11.34
C GLY A 152 -5.24 9.49 12.52
N VAL A 153 -4.35 9.04 13.41
CA VAL A 153 -4.70 8.20 14.56
C VAL A 153 -3.86 8.50 15.79
N SER A 154 -4.35 8.03 16.93
CA SER A 154 -3.60 7.91 18.19
C SER A 154 -3.48 6.43 18.58
N VAL A 155 -2.34 6.05 19.17
CA VAL A 155 -2.11 4.68 19.67
C VAL A 155 -2.93 4.47 20.95
N LEU A 156 -3.48 3.28 21.12
CA LEU A 156 -4.08 2.85 22.38
C LEU A 156 -3.02 2.13 23.23
N ASP A 157 -2.65 2.69 24.38
CA ASP A 157 -1.59 2.15 25.23
C ASP A 157 -1.92 0.74 25.77
N ASP A 158 -3.19 0.46 26.07
CA ASP A 158 -3.68 -0.84 26.57
C ASP A 158 -4.56 -1.57 25.55
N ALA A 159 -4.11 -1.60 24.29
CA ALA A 159 -4.85 -2.28 23.22
C ALA A 159 -4.97 -3.79 23.48
N PRO A 160 -6.17 -4.38 23.38
CA PRO A 160 -6.33 -5.82 23.49
C PRO A 160 -5.70 -6.54 22.29
N ILE A 161 -5.01 -7.64 22.54
CA ILE A 161 -4.55 -8.55 21.48
C ILE A 161 -5.78 -9.32 20.97
N ILE A 162 -6.33 -8.88 19.85
CA ILE A 162 -7.48 -9.50 19.21
C ILE A 162 -7.01 -10.21 17.94
N ARG A 163 -7.25 -11.52 17.89
CA ARG A 163 -7.00 -12.35 16.72
C ARG A 163 -8.31 -12.67 16.01
N THR A 164 -8.33 -12.58 14.69
CA THR A 164 -9.52 -12.82 13.87
C THR A 164 -9.15 -13.49 12.55
N ARG A 165 -10.12 -14.19 11.96
CA ARG A 165 -10.03 -14.79 10.62
C ARG A 165 -10.74 -13.95 9.55
N LYS A 166 -11.28 -12.78 9.94
CA LYS A 166 -12.10 -11.96 9.04
C LYS A 166 -11.27 -11.26 7.98
N LEU A 167 -11.84 -11.09 6.80
CA LEU A 167 -11.31 -10.18 5.79
C LEU A 167 -11.86 -8.77 6.02
N GLY A 168 -10.97 -7.79 6.03
CA GLY A 168 -11.33 -6.38 5.91
C GLY A 168 -11.35 -5.59 7.22
N ILE A 169 -11.82 -4.35 7.07
CA ILE A 169 -11.74 -3.27 8.07
C ILE A 169 -13.09 -2.90 8.69
N ALA A 170 -14.18 -3.54 8.30
CA ALA A 170 -15.47 -3.36 8.96
C ALA A 170 -15.38 -3.88 10.41
N THR A 171 -16.07 -3.25 11.36
CA THR A 171 -16.10 -3.77 12.74
C THR A 171 -16.77 -5.15 12.79
N PRO A 172 -16.51 -5.99 13.80
CA PRO A 172 -17.06 -7.35 13.87
C PRO A 172 -18.59 -7.39 13.72
N GLU A 173 -19.31 -6.40 14.25
CA GLU A 173 -20.78 -6.33 14.24
C GLU A 173 -21.36 -6.06 12.84
N TYR A 174 -20.58 -5.43 11.96
CA TYR A 174 -21.00 -5.06 10.61
C TYR A 174 -20.25 -5.84 9.52
N THR A 175 -19.43 -6.82 9.90
CA THR A 175 -18.71 -7.66 8.94
C THR A 175 -19.70 -8.61 8.26
N PRO A 176 -19.81 -8.58 6.91
CA PRO A 176 -20.65 -9.53 6.17
C PRO A 176 -20.25 -10.98 6.42
N GLU A 177 -21.23 -11.89 6.41
CA GLU A 177 -21.04 -13.31 6.74
C GLU A 177 -19.94 -13.99 5.90
N ASP A 178 -19.85 -13.68 4.60
CA ASP A 178 -18.86 -14.26 3.70
C ASP A 178 -17.42 -13.79 3.96
N LEU A 179 -17.24 -12.77 4.81
CA LEU A 179 -15.95 -12.23 5.19
C LEU A 179 -15.47 -12.67 6.58
N ILE A 180 -16.31 -13.26 7.44
CA ILE A 180 -15.99 -13.53 8.86
C ILE A 180 -14.88 -14.58 9.04
N ASP A 181 -14.94 -15.68 8.28
CA ASP A 181 -13.99 -16.81 8.37
C ASP A 181 -13.16 -16.95 7.09
N TYR A 182 -12.83 -15.83 6.46
CA TYR A 182 -12.15 -15.80 5.16
C TYR A 182 -10.75 -16.43 5.21
N PHE A 183 -9.94 -16.08 6.22
CA PHE A 183 -8.58 -16.60 6.34
C PHE A 183 -8.56 -17.97 7.03
N PRO A 184 -7.69 -18.90 6.62
CA PRO A 184 -7.55 -20.19 7.30
C PRO A 184 -7.02 -20.01 8.72
N GLU A 185 -6.00 -19.15 8.89
CA GLU A 185 -5.37 -18.87 10.17
C GLU A 185 -5.73 -17.48 10.69
N PRO A 186 -5.84 -17.30 12.02
CA PRO A 186 -6.18 -16.01 12.59
C PRO A 186 -4.97 -15.07 12.63
N HIS A 187 -5.18 -13.81 12.28
CA HIS A 187 -4.20 -12.72 12.30
C HIS A 187 -4.60 -11.62 13.30
N GLU A 188 -3.68 -10.69 13.57
CA GLU A 188 -3.86 -9.56 14.51
C GLU A 188 -4.05 -8.25 13.73
N PRO A 189 -5.30 -7.76 13.55
CA PRO A 189 -5.54 -6.51 12.84
C PRO A 189 -5.03 -5.31 13.62
N ALA A 190 -4.45 -4.34 12.92
CA ALA A 190 -3.98 -3.12 13.58
C ALA A 190 -5.15 -2.26 14.08
N GLN A 191 -6.35 -2.37 13.48
CA GLN A 191 -7.52 -1.55 13.84
C GLN A 191 -7.92 -1.58 15.32
N PHE A 192 -7.47 -2.58 16.09
CA PHE A 192 -7.74 -2.68 17.53
C PHE A 192 -6.71 -1.95 18.41
N GLY A 193 -5.58 -1.52 17.84
CA GLY A 193 -4.51 -0.80 18.51
C GLY A 193 -4.53 0.72 18.32
N TYR A 194 -5.52 1.25 17.59
CA TYR A 194 -5.56 2.66 17.21
C TYR A 194 -6.95 3.25 17.37
N MET A 195 -7.01 4.56 17.66
CA MET A 195 -8.22 5.37 17.59
C MET A 195 -8.09 6.44 16.49
N PRO A 196 -9.14 6.70 15.69
CA PRO A 196 -9.14 7.79 14.73
C PRO A 196 -8.96 9.17 15.38
N ASN A 197 -7.98 9.93 14.88
CA ASN A 197 -7.78 11.34 15.19
C ASN A 197 -8.23 12.20 14.00
N ARG A 198 -9.52 12.53 13.96
CA ARG A 198 -10.13 13.34 12.88
C ARG A 198 -9.68 14.80 12.88
N MET A 199 -9.00 15.26 13.94
CA MET A 199 -8.49 16.63 14.05
C MET A 199 -7.10 16.79 13.43
N SER A 200 -6.42 15.68 13.16
CA SER A 200 -5.13 15.66 12.47
C SER A 200 -5.26 16.13 11.02
N ASN A 201 -4.13 16.45 10.38
CA ASN A 201 -4.08 16.80 8.97
C ASN A 201 -4.67 15.71 8.07
N VAL A 202 -4.19 14.47 8.21
CA VAL A 202 -4.72 13.31 7.48
C VAL A 202 -6.18 13.06 7.85
N GLY A 203 -6.52 13.13 9.13
CA GLY A 203 -7.88 12.86 9.62
C GLY A 203 -8.92 13.83 9.07
N LYS A 204 -8.59 15.11 8.93
CA LYS A 204 -9.43 16.12 8.28
C LYS A 204 -9.61 15.82 6.80
N TRP A 205 -8.52 15.53 6.10
CA TRP A 205 -8.57 15.19 4.67
C TRP A 205 -9.42 13.95 4.42
N MET A 206 -9.20 12.86 5.16
CA MET A 206 -9.99 11.63 5.04
C MET A 206 -11.46 11.87 5.39
N SER A 207 -11.74 12.68 6.42
CA SER A 207 -13.12 13.00 6.81
C SER A 207 -13.85 13.86 5.77
N LYS A 208 -13.16 14.77 5.05
CA LYS A 208 -13.74 15.53 3.92
C LYS A 208 -14.31 14.61 2.84
N TYR A 209 -13.59 13.53 2.53
CA TYR A 209 -13.96 12.57 1.49
C TYR A 209 -14.72 11.35 2.04
N ASN A 210 -15.17 11.38 3.30
CA ASN A 210 -15.89 10.27 3.92
C ASN A 210 -15.11 8.94 3.93
N LEU A 211 -13.78 9.02 3.96
CA LEU A 211 -12.87 7.87 3.94
C LEU A 211 -12.67 7.28 5.34
N PRO A 212 -12.52 5.95 5.49
CA PRO A 212 -12.27 5.33 6.78
C PRO A 212 -10.88 5.64 7.32
N ILE A 213 -10.78 5.84 8.63
CA ILE A 213 -9.52 5.97 9.35
C ILE A 213 -9.40 4.75 10.27
N ILE A 214 -8.31 3.99 10.13
CA ILE A 214 -8.10 2.69 10.78
C ILE A 214 -6.85 2.71 11.65
N SER A 215 -5.66 2.91 11.07
CA SER A 215 -4.39 2.96 11.82
C SER A 215 -3.44 4.08 11.37
N GLY A 216 -3.99 5.01 10.58
CA GLY A 216 -3.30 6.16 10.04
C GLY A 216 -2.43 5.85 8.83
N SER A 217 -1.77 6.88 8.31
CA SER A 217 -0.90 6.75 7.13
C SER A 217 0.12 5.62 7.30
N SER A 218 0.20 4.75 6.29
CA SER A 218 0.94 3.49 6.39
C SER A 218 2.46 3.70 6.35
N GLY A 219 3.05 3.74 7.54
CA GLY A 219 4.51 3.81 7.71
C GLY A 219 5.24 2.57 7.18
N SER A 220 4.59 1.41 7.21
CA SER A 220 5.11 0.15 6.67
C SER A 220 5.16 0.16 5.14
N ALA A 221 4.09 0.59 4.47
CA ALA A 221 4.08 0.72 3.01
C ALA A 221 5.14 1.73 2.52
N ARG A 222 5.33 2.82 3.27
CA ARG A 222 6.41 3.79 3.02
C ARG A 222 7.79 3.16 3.11
N GLU A 223 8.10 2.49 4.22
CA GLU A 223 9.41 1.85 4.43
C GLU A 223 9.69 0.78 3.38
N TYR A 224 8.68 -0.07 3.10
CA TYR A 224 8.71 -1.08 2.06
C TYR A 224 9.10 -0.47 0.71
N LEU A 225 8.41 0.59 0.28
CA LEU A 225 8.65 1.23 -1.01
C LEU A 225 9.99 1.95 -1.06
N SER A 226 10.33 2.72 -0.02
CA SER A 226 11.60 3.46 0.04
C SER A 226 12.80 2.54 -0.04
N THR A 227 12.72 1.36 0.59
CA THR A 227 13.80 0.38 0.55
C THR A 227 13.82 -0.37 -0.77
N LEU A 228 12.67 -0.81 -1.29
CA LEU A 228 12.61 -1.61 -2.51
C LEU A 228 13.08 -0.84 -3.75
N LEU A 229 12.69 0.43 -3.88
CA LEU A 229 13.01 1.25 -5.06
C LEU A 229 14.50 1.60 -5.20
N GLU A 230 15.31 1.35 -4.16
CA GLU A 230 16.78 1.43 -4.27
C GLU A 230 17.36 0.28 -5.10
N PHE A 231 16.69 -0.88 -5.11
CA PHE A 231 17.21 -2.12 -5.68
C PHE A 231 16.47 -2.55 -6.94
N VAL A 232 15.19 -2.17 -7.06
CA VAL A 232 14.36 -2.54 -8.21
C VAL A 232 13.86 -1.27 -8.88
N LYS A 233 14.22 -1.11 -10.17
CA LYS A 233 13.72 -0.02 -11.00
C LYS A 233 12.30 -0.33 -11.42
N LEU A 234 11.35 0.45 -10.88
CA LEU A 234 9.93 0.34 -11.21
C LEU A 234 9.45 1.58 -11.94
N GLU A 235 8.68 1.36 -13.00
CA GLU A 235 7.96 2.41 -13.70
C GLU A 235 6.78 2.94 -12.86
N PRO A 236 6.30 4.17 -13.08
CA PRO A 236 5.20 4.73 -12.30
C PRO A 236 3.96 3.83 -12.22
N GLU A 237 3.58 3.18 -13.32
CA GLU A 237 2.44 2.24 -13.36
C GLU A 237 2.72 0.96 -12.55
N GLU A 238 3.97 0.48 -12.52
CA GLU A 238 4.38 -0.65 -11.68
C GLU A 238 4.34 -0.27 -10.19
N ILE A 239 4.73 0.97 -9.85
CA ILE A 239 4.61 1.51 -8.48
C ILE A 239 3.13 1.62 -8.08
N GLN A 240 2.26 2.04 -9.00
CA GLN A 240 0.82 2.06 -8.79
C GLN A 240 0.27 0.66 -8.49
N LEU A 241 0.60 -0.33 -9.32
CA LEU A 241 0.21 -1.74 -9.10
C LEU A 241 0.70 -2.28 -7.76
N LEU A 242 1.95 -1.97 -7.39
CA LEU A 242 2.54 -2.37 -6.12
C LEU A 242 1.83 -1.74 -4.92
N LEU A 243 1.53 -0.45 -4.94
CA LEU A 243 0.83 0.20 -3.83
C LEU A 243 -0.64 -0.23 -3.73
N VAL A 244 -1.32 -0.48 -4.84
CA VAL A 244 -2.70 -1.01 -4.86
C VAL A 244 -2.76 -2.42 -4.29
N SER A 245 -1.83 -3.29 -4.64
CA SER A 245 -1.75 -4.63 -4.05
C SER A 245 -1.35 -4.62 -2.57
N GLN A 246 -0.45 -3.72 -2.17
CA GLN A 246 -0.14 -3.49 -0.74
C GLN A 246 -1.38 -3.01 0.02
N ALA A 247 -2.10 -2.01 -0.50
CA ALA A 247 -3.34 -1.50 0.08
C ALA A 247 -4.38 -2.63 0.20
N ALA A 248 -4.56 -3.43 -0.84
CA ALA A 248 -5.47 -4.58 -0.81
C ALA A 248 -5.11 -5.54 0.32
N THR A 249 -3.85 -5.97 0.44
CA THR A 249 -3.46 -6.91 1.51
C THR A 249 -3.54 -6.33 2.91
N LEU A 250 -3.24 -5.04 3.09
CA LEU A 250 -3.33 -4.35 4.38
C LEU A 250 -4.78 -4.12 4.81
N VAL A 251 -5.67 -3.78 3.88
CA VAL A 251 -7.12 -3.72 4.13
C VAL A 251 -7.64 -5.11 4.46
N ALA A 252 -7.22 -6.14 3.71
CA ALA A 252 -7.69 -7.52 3.92
C ALA A 252 -7.39 -8.00 5.34
N LYS A 253 -6.20 -7.70 5.87
CA LYS A 253 -5.79 -8.03 7.25
C LYS A 253 -6.28 -7.04 8.32
N GLY A 254 -7.12 -6.07 7.96
CA GLY A 254 -7.64 -5.06 8.88
C GLY A 254 -6.56 -4.14 9.48
N HIS A 255 -5.45 -3.93 8.76
CA HIS A 255 -4.36 -3.08 9.22
C HIS A 255 -4.56 -1.62 8.87
N HIS A 256 -4.99 -1.30 7.66
CA HIS A 256 -5.16 0.08 7.18
C HIS A 256 -6.42 0.19 6.33
N SER A 257 -6.96 1.39 6.21
CA SER A 257 -7.86 1.70 5.09
C SER A 257 -7.08 1.84 3.78
N TYR A 258 -7.78 1.75 2.66
CA TYR A 258 -7.19 1.78 1.34
C TYR A 258 -6.43 3.09 1.09
N PHE A 259 -7.03 4.23 1.44
CA PHE A 259 -6.40 5.54 1.25
C PHE A 259 -5.32 5.89 2.28
N GLU A 260 -5.27 5.23 3.44
CA GLU A 260 -4.12 5.34 4.36
C GLU A 260 -2.82 4.82 3.74
N VAL A 261 -2.92 3.94 2.74
CA VAL A 261 -1.79 3.39 1.99
C VAL A 261 -1.58 4.17 0.68
N ILE A 262 -2.67 4.35 -0.09
CA ILE A 262 -2.62 4.90 -1.45
C ILE A 262 -2.26 6.38 -1.51
N ILE A 263 -2.40 7.13 -0.42
CA ILE A 263 -1.96 8.54 -0.35
C ILE A 263 -0.49 8.73 -0.73
N LEU A 264 0.35 7.68 -0.63
CA LEU A 264 1.74 7.70 -1.08
C LEU A 264 1.90 7.86 -2.59
N LEU A 265 0.91 7.48 -3.40
CA LEU A 265 0.95 7.63 -4.87
C LEU A 265 1.08 9.09 -5.33
N ASP A 266 0.63 10.04 -4.50
CA ASP A 266 0.80 11.48 -4.74
C ASP A 266 2.29 11.84 -4.98
N ARG A 267 3.20 11.14 -4.30
CA ARG A 267 4.66 11.33 -4.40
C ARG A 267 5.25 10.84 -5.71
N PHE A 268 4.49 10.07 -6.48
CA PHE A 268 4.87 9.50 -7.77
C PHE A 268 4.12 10.17 -8.95
N GLY A 269 3.49 11.32 -8.71
CA GLY A 269 2.80 12.11 -9.74
C GLY A 269 1.34 11.70 -9.98
N PHE A 270 0.83 10.71 -9.25
CA PHE A 270 -0.58 10.33 -9.30
C PHE A 270 -1.39 11.24 -8.38
N LYS A 271 -1.80 12.39 -8.91
CA LYS A 271 -2.61 13.38 -8.19
C LYS A 271 -4.10 13.01 -8.26
N LEU A 272 -4.73 12.89 -7.10
CA LEU A 272 -6.18 12.71 -7.00
C LEU A 272 -6.89 14.02 -7.29
N GLN A 273 -8.00 13.92 -8.00
CA GLN A 273 -8.91 15.04 -8.29
C GLN A 273 -10.25 14.78 -7.61
N ASP A 274 -11.00 15.85 -7.33
CA ASP A 274 -12.37 15.72 -6.88
C ASP A 274 -13.19 14.96 -7.95
N ALA A 275 -14.05 14.05 -7.49
CA ALA A 275 -14.86 13.17 -8.34
C ALA A 275 -16.36 13.42 -8.09
N PRO A 276 -17.24 13.11 -9.05
CA PRO A 276 -18.68 13.30 -8.90
C PRO A 276 -19.28 12.45 -7.77
N ASP A 277 -18.67 11.30 -7.47
CA ASP A 277 -19.07 10.39 -6.41
C ASP A 277 -17.86 9.68 -5.79
N LEU A 278 -18.10 9.03 -4.65
CA LEU A 278 -17.05 8.36 -3.90
C LEU A 278 -16.45 7.19 -4.68
N TYR A 279 -17.26 6.44 -5.44
CA TYR A 279 -16.75 5.30 -6.20
C TYR A 279 -15.77 5.75 -7.29
N ALA A 280 -16.13 6.76 -8.07
CA ALA A 280 -15.27 7.40 -9.06
C ALA A 280 -13.99 7.97 -8.43
N PHE A 281 -14.03 8.39 -7.16
CA PHE A 281 -12.83 8.78 -6.41
C PHE A 281 -11.87 7.60 -6.19
N TYR A 282 -12.38 6.41 -5.82
CA TYR A 282 -11.56 5.20 -5.72
C TYR A 282 -11.01 4.76 -7.09
N GLU A 283 -11.83 4.82 -8.16
CA GLU A 283 -11.42 4.38 -9.50
C GLU A 283 -10.17 5.10 -10.03
N GLN A 284 -9.95 6.36 -9.65
CA GLN A 284 -8.76 7.14 -10.05
C GLN A 284 -7.44 6.47 -9.63
N THR A 285 -7.46 5.68 -8.56
CA THR A 285 -6.27 5.03 -8.00
C THR A 285 -5.98 3.68 -8.65
N LEU A 286 -6.97 3.09 -9.34
CA LEU A 286 -6.86 1.75 -9.89
C LEU A 286 -6.11 1.78 -11.24
N PRO A 287 -5.18 0.82 -11.46
CA PRO A 287 -4.51 0.65 -12.74
C PRO A 287 -5.49 0.41 -13.88
N LYS A 288 -5.17 0.92 -15.07
CA LYS A 288 -6.00 0.73 -16.27
C LYS A 288 -6.25 -0.74 -16.59
N SER A 289 -5.25 -1.58 -16.40
CA SER A 289 -5.34 -3.04 -16.62
C SER A 289 -6.44 -3.70 -15.79
N ILE A 290 -6.67 -3.21 -14.56
CA ILE A 290 -7.75 -3.68 -13.69
C ILE A 290 -9.08 -3.11 -14.16
N LEU A 291 -9.13 -1.79 -14.41
CA LEU A 291 -10.35 -1.09 -14.81
C LEU A 291 -10.99 -1.66 -16.08
N ILE A 292 -10.20 -2.07 -17.07
CA ILE A 292 -10.73 -2.64 -18.33
C ILE A 292 -11.12 -4.11 -18.23
N SER A 293 -10.78 -4.79 -17.12
CA SER A 293 -11.05 -6.22 -16.98
C SER A 293 -12.54 -6.50 -16.82
N GLU A 294 -13.04 -7.57 -17.44
CA GLU A 294 -14.44 -7.96 -17.34
C GLU A 294 -14.85 -8.25 -15.89
N LEU A 295 -13.97 -8.90 -15.12
CA LEU A 295 -14.21 -9.21 -13.71
C LEU A 295 -14.38 -7.94 -12.87
N TYR A 296 -13.59 -6.90 -13.13
CA TYR A 296 -13.77 -5.61 -12.46
C TYR A 296 -15.08 -4.93 -12.87
N GLN A 297 -15.45 -5.01 -14.15
CA GLN A 297 -16.75 -4.49 -14.60
C GLN A 297 -17.91 -5.23 -13.93
N GLN A 298 -17.81 -6.53 -13.70
CA GLN A 298 -18.80 -7.29 -12.93
C GLN A 298 -18.83 -6.85 -11.46
N PHE A 299 -17.65 -6.70 -10.82
CA PHE A 299 -17.54 -6.18 -9.46
C PHE A 299 -18.19 -4.80 -9.31
N LYS A 300 -17.89 -3.87 -10.24
CA LYS A 300 -18.42 -2.51 -10.27
C LYS A 300 -19.94 -2.47 -10.22
N HIS A 301 -20.62 -3.32 -10.99
CA HIS A 301 -22.08 -3.38 -11.06
C HIS A 301 -22.71 -4.33 -10.03
N SER A 302 -21.92 -4.89 -9.12
CA SER A 302 -22.43 -5.74 -8.04
C SER A 302 -22.98 -4.91 -6.88
N LYS A 303 -23.74 -5.56 -5.99
CA LYS A 303 -24.30 -4.95 -4.77
C LYS A 303 -23.23 -4.44 -3.79
N VAL A 304 -22.01 -4.93 -3.91
CA VAL A 304 -20.87 -4.59 -3.04
C VAL A 304 -19.83 -3.69 -3.72
N GLY A 305 -20.04 -3.38 -5.00
CA GLY A 305 -19.24 -2.46 -5.80
C GLY A 305 -19.77 -1.03 -5.73
N ALA A 306 -20.01 -0.40 -6.89
CA ALA A 306 -20.48 0.99 -6.95
C ALA A 306 -21.82 1.19 -6.23
N MET A 307 -22.72 0.21 -6.33
CA MET A 307 -24.04 0.26 -5.70
C MET A 307 -23.97 0.44 -4.17
N LEU A 308 -22.91 -0.06 -3.52
CA LEU A 308 -22.74 0.06 -2.07
C LEU A 308 -22.43 1.50 -1.64
N LEU A 309 -21.86 2.29 -2.54
CA LEU A 309 -21.51 3.69 -2.32
C LEU A 309 -22.55 4.66 -2.88
N GLU A 310 -23.57 4.15 -3.59
CA GLU A 310 -24.69 4.97 -4.05
C GLU A 310 -25.33 5.69 -2.86
N ASN A 311 -25.54 7.00 -3.00
CA ASN A 311 -26.08 7.90 -1.97
C ASN A 311 -25.12 8.30 -0.84
N ILE A 312 -23.84 7.92 -0.89
CA ILE A 312 -22.80 8.51 -0.03
C ILE A 312 -22.20 9.71 -0.76
N SER A 313 -22.81 10.90 -0.59
CA SER A 313 -22.21 12.15 -1.07
C SER A 313 -20.98 12.50 -0.21
N ALA A 314 -19.95 13.11 -0.79
CA ALA A 314 -18.92 13.78 -0.01
C ALA A 314 -19.59 14.83 0.90
N ASN A 315 -19.21 14.89 2.19
CA ASN A 315 -19.80 15.89 3.09
C ASN A 315 -19.38 17.28 2.62
N SER A 316 -20.37 18.07 2.20
CA SER A 316 -20.21 19.50 1.92
C SER A 316 -20.28 20.36 3.18
N ASP A 317 -20.15 19.77 4.38
CA ASP A 317 -20.32 20.50 5.64
C ASP A 317 -19.26 21.60 5.76
N ALA A 318 -19.75 22.82 5.55
CA ALA A 318 -19.02 24.07 5.35
C ALA A 318 -18.37 24.65 6.62
N ASP A 319 -18.19 23.87 7.68
CA ASP A 319 -17.59 24.32 8.94
C ASP A 319 -16.22 23.68 9.25
N CYS A 320 -15.78 22.72 8.44
CA CYS A 320 -14.36 22.37 8.45
C CYS A 320 -13.64 23.34 7.52
N GLN A 321 -13.24 24.50 8.05
CA GLN A 321 -12.09 25.23 7.50
C GLN A 321 -10.88 24.31 7.66
N SER A 322 -10.78 23.30 6.78
CA SER A 322 -9.51 22.66 6.55
C SER A 322 -8.62 23.82 6.11
N LYS A 323 -7.59 24.09 6.91
CA LYS A 323 -6.30 24.29 6.26
C LYS A 323 -6.22 23.08 5.34
N GLU A 324 -6.34 23.30 4.03
CA GLU A 324 -5.87 22.35 3.04
C GLU A 324 -4.65 21.67 3.65
N LEU A 325 -4.50 20.35 3.51
CA LEU A 325 -3.19 19.71 3.78
C LEU A 325 -2.14 20.70 3.26
N PRO A 326 -1.32 21.32 4.14
CA PRO A 326 -0.63 22.57 3.81
C PRO A 326 -0.01 22.34 2.45
N THR A 327 -0.50 23.10 1.47
CA THR A 327 -0.59 22.68 0.06
C THR A 327 0.43 21.59 -0.24
N LEU A 328 0.02 20.32 -0.31
CA LEU A 328 0.89 19.20 -0.70
C LEU A 328 1.34 19.44 -2.14
N THR A 329 2.23 20.40 -2.36
CA THR A 329 2.36 21.25 -3.55
C THR A 329 1.63 20.67 -4.75
N ILE A 330 0.31 20.88 -4.77
CA ILE A 330 -0.55 20.57 -5.90
C ILE A 330 -0.24 21.72 -6.85
N GLY A 331 0.71 21.47 -7.75
CA GLY A 331 1.21 22.48 -8.66
C GLY A 331 0.08 22.97 -9.56
N THR A 332 -0.60 24.02 -9.15
CA THR A 332 -1.24 24.93 -10.09
C THR A 332 -0.11 25.53 -10.93
N LEU A 333 -0.09 25.15 -12.20
CA LEU A 333 0.63 25.91 -13.21
C LEU A 333 0.07 27.33 -13.18
N SER A 334 0.75 28.24 -12.46
CA SER A 334 0.60 29.65 -12.69
C SER A 334 1.00 29.88 -14.15
N LYS A 335 0.01 30.11 -15.02
CA LYS A 335 0.22 30.77 -16.30
C LYS A 335 0.93 32.10 -15.98
N LYS A 336 2.22 32.19 -16.27
CA LYS A 336 2.84 33.49 -16.49
C LYS A 336 2.39 33.92 -17.88
N LEU A 337 1.62 35.00 -17.90
CA LEU A 337 1.47 35.90 -19.04
C LEU A 337 2.84 36.38 -19.52
#